data_AF-A0A947GX14-F1
#
_entry.id   AF-A0A947GX14-F1
#
_cell.length_a   1.000
_cell.length_b   1.000
_cell.length_c   1.000
_cell.angle_alpha   90.00
_cell.angle_beta   90.00
_cell.angle_gamma   90.00
#
_symmetry.space_group_name_H-M   'P 1'
#
loop_
_entity.id
_entity.type
_entity.pdbx_description
1 polymer ?
#
loop_
_entity_poly.entity_id
_entity_poly.type
_entity_poly.pdbx_seq_one_letter_code
_entity_poly.pdbx_strand_id
1 'polypeptide(L)' 'EPFNRLGQRRSGIEGTGIGLAITRALVTLMQGRLEVRSTLGEGSTFFVFLPASDHKEAPGRPKLP' A
#
# COMPACT_ATOMS: atom_id res chain seq x y z
N GLU A 1 -19.61 3.58 -6.19
CA GLU A 1 -18.82 4.80 -6.48
C GLU A 1 -17.45 4.47 -7.10
N PRO A 2 -17.18 4.84 -8.36
CA PRO A 2 -15.81 4.85 -8.89
C PRO A 2 -15.04 6.08 -8.37
N PHE A 3 -13.73 5.88 -8.27
CA PHE A 3 -12.74 6.72 -7.57
C PHE A 3 -12.53 8.06 -8.28
N ASN A 4 -13.16 9.13 -7.77
CA ASN A 4 -13.04 10.47 -8.34
C ASN A 4 -11.94 11.28 -7.64
N ARG A 5 -10.99 11.81 -8.42
CA ARG A 5 -9.96 12.76 -7.94
C ARG A 5 -10.61 14.15 -7.84
N LEU A 6 -11.34 14.41 -6.77
CA LEU A 6 -11.86 15.76 -6.47
C LEU A 6 -10.67 16.69 -6.15
N GLY A 7 -10.20 17.45 -7.14
CA GLY A 7 -9.44 18.69 -6.90
C GLY A 7 -8.05 18.84 -7.52
N GLN A 8 -7.44 17.85 -8.19
CA GLN A 8 -6.09 18.01 -8.75
C GLN A 8 -6.03 17.71 -10.25
N ARG A 9 -6.42 18.71 -11.04
CA ARG A 9 -6.50 18.68 -12.51
C ARG A 9 -5.30 19.35 -13.20
N ARG A 10 -4.20 19.66 -12.50
CA ARG A 10 -3.03 20.37 -13.08
C ARG A 10 -1.68 20.00 -12.44
N SER A 11 -1.31 18.73 -12.49
CA SER A 11 0.12 18.38 -12.44
C SER A 11 0.35 17.33 -13.52
N GLY A 12 1.30 17.54 -14.43
CA GLY A 12 1.63 16.63 -15.55
C GLY A 12 2.24 15.29 -15.10
N ILE A 13 1.74 14.73 -14.02
CA ILE A 13 2.14 13.44 -13.44
C ILE A 13 1.25 12.39 -14.10
N GLU A 14 1.88 11.50 -14.86
CA GLU A 14 1.23 10.37 -15.51
C GLU A 14 0.63 9.42 -14.45
N GLY A 15 -0.60 8.95 -14.69
CA GLY A 15 -1.31 8.03 -13.80
C GLY A 15 -2.59 8.60 -13.20
N THR A 16 -3.63 7.77 -13.13
CA THR A 16 -4.96 8.10 -12.58
C THR A 16 -4.96 8.33 -11.07
N GLY A 17 -3.87 7.99 -10.36
CA GLY A 17 -3.80 8.05 -8.91
C GLY A 17 -4.58 6.91 -8.22
N ILE A 18 -4.98 5.90 -8.99
CA ILE A 18 -5.77 4.76 -8.51
C ILE A 18 -4.90 3.79 -7.67
N GLY A 19 -3.60 3.67 -7.98
CA GLY A 19 -2.72 2.68 -7.36
C GLY A 19 -2.76 2.71 -5.84
N LEU A 20 -2.59 3.88 -5.23
CA LEU A 20 -2.59 4.01 -3.76
C LEU A 20 -3.97 3.78 -3.15
N ALA A 21 -5.05 4.12 -3.88
CA ALA A 21 -6.41 3.83 -3.43
C ALA A 21 -6.68 2.31 -3.40
N ILE A 22 -6.23 1.57 -4.43
CA ILE A 22 -6.27 0.11 -4.46
C ILE A 22 -5.41 -0.47 -3.33
N THR A 23 -4.16 -0.01 -3.18
CA THR A 23 -3.27 -0.48 -2.10
C THR A 23 -3.91 -0.29 -0.73
N ARG A 24 -4.49 0.89 -0.44
CA ARG A 24 -5.17 1.14 0.83
C ARG A 24 -6.37 0.21 1.03
N ALA A 25 -7.16 -0.03 -0.01
CA ALA A 25 -8.28 -0.96 0.05
C ALA A 25 -7.81 -2.39 0.38
N LEU A 26 -6.78 -2.88 -0.32
CA LEU A 26 -6.19 -4.20 -0.08
C LEU A 26 -5.63 -4.33 1.33
N VAL A 27 -4.82 -3.37 1.77
CA VAL A 27 -4.25 -3.38 3.13
C VAL A 27 -5.35 -3.38 4.20
N THR A 28 -6.43 -2.63 3.98
CA THR A 28 -7.59 -2.63 4.89
C THR A 28 -8.29 -3.99 4.91
N LEU A 29 -8.50 -4.62 3.75
CA LEU A 29 -9.08 -5.96 3.64
C LEU A 29 -8.21 -7.02 4.32
N MET A 30 -6.89 -6.84 4.30
CA MET A 30 -5.92 -7.67 5.01
C MET A 30 -5.81 -7.33 6.50
N GLN A 31 -6.72 -6.50 7.04
CA GLN A 31 -6.71 -6.05 8.44
C GLN A 31 -5.41 -5.35 8.85
N GLY A 32 -4.71 -4.77 7.88
CA GLY A 32 -3.50 -4.00 8.07
C GLY A 32 -3.77 -2.49 8.11
N ARG A 33 -2.66 -1.73 8.13
CA ARG A 33 -2.69 -0.27 8.01
C ARG A 33 -1.56 0.23 7.11
N LEU A 34 -1.81 1.36 6.46
CA LEU A 34 -0.86 2.07 5.59
C LEU A 34 -0.56 3.44 6.20
N GLU A 35 0.71 3.73 6.45
CA GLU A 35 1.19 5.03 6.94
C GLU A 35 2.11 5.67 5.88
N VAL A 36 2.19 7.00 5.88
CA VAL A 36 3.10 7.74 4.98
C VAL A 36 3.85 8.80 5.77
N ARG A 37 5.15 8.91 5.51
CA ARG A 37 5.99 10.04 5.92
C ARG A 37 6.49 10.73 4.68
N SER A 38 6.21 12.01 4.53
CA SER A 38 6.56 12.78 3.34
C SER A 38 7.10 14.13 3.74
N THR A 39 8.22 14.51 3.14
CA THR A 39 8.80 15.85 3.27
C THR A 39 8.96 16.41 1.87
N LEU A 40 8.43 17.62 1.66
CA LEU A 40 8.52 18.29 0.35
C LEU A 40 9.98 18.45 -0.06
N GLY A 41 10.31 18.01 -1.28
CA GLY A 41 11.68 18.07 -1.81
C GLY A 41 12.61 16.93 -1.39
N GLU A 42 12.25 16.13 -0.38
CA GLU A 42 13.04 14.97 0.07
C GLU A 42 12.41 13.63 -0.36
N GLY A 43 11.10 13.64 -0.65
CA GLY A 43 10.37 12.46 -1.12
C GLY A 43 9.38 11.93 -0.10
N SER A 44 8.95 10.69 -0.29
CA SER A 44 7.92 10.04 0.53
C SER A 44 8.28 8.60 0.83
N THR A 45 8.04 8.16 2.07
CA THR A 45 8.17 6.77 2.53
C THR A 45 6.81 6.26 2.96
N PHE A 46 6.41 5.11 2.41
CA PHE A 46 5.15 4.43 2.73
C PHE A 46 5.43 3.19 3.57
N PHE A 47 4.70 3.01 4.66
CA PHE A 47 4.83 1.89 5.57
C PHE A 47 3.56 1.06 5.54
N VAL A 48 3.68 -0.24 5.29
CA VAL A 48 2.57 -1.19 5.33
C VAL A 48 2.76 -2.09 6.53
N PHE A 49 1.76 -2.13 7.40
CA PHE A 49 1.72 -3.01 8.56
C PHE A 49 0.61 -4.02 8.35
N LEU A 50 0.95 -5.30 8.42
CA LEU A 50 0.00 -6.41 8.30
C LEU A 50 0.06 -7.24 9.58
N PRO A 51 -1.07 -7.84 10.01
CA PRO A 51 -1.04 -8.87 11.04
C PRO A 51 -0.08 -10.00 10.63
N ALA A 52 0.65 -10.54 11.60
CA ALA A 52 1.40 -11.75 11.38
C ALA A 52 0.43 -12.88 11.00
N SER A 53 0.82 -13.71 10.03
CA SER A 53 0.02 -14.87 9.67
C SER A 53 0.15 -15.95 10.74
N ASP A 54 -0.98 -16.51 11.18
CA ASP A 54 -1.02 -17.69 12.05
C ASP A 54 -0.67 -18.99 11.32
N HIS A 55 -0.28 -18.89 10.04
CA HIS A 55 0.20 -20.03 9.28
C HIS A 55 1.51 -20.54 9.89
N LYS A 56 1.39 -21.46 10.84
CA LYS A 56 2.46 -22.38 11.22
C LYS A 56 3.02 -22.95 9.92
N GLU A 57 4.30 -22.74 9.71
CA GLU A 57 5.05 -23.25 8.56
C GLU A 57 4.55 -24.64 8.17
N ALA A 58 4.07 -24.79 6.93
CA ALA A 58 3.64 -26.11 6.46
C ALA A 58 4.84 -27.05 6.59
N PRO A 59 4.68 -28.26 7.16
CA PRO A 59 5.77 -29.22 7.24
C PRO A 59 6.21 -29.54 5.80
N GLY A 60 7.36 -28.99 5.40
CA GLY A 60 7.91 -29.21 4.05
C GLY A 60 8.48 -28.00 3.32
N ARG A 61 8.53 -26.78 3.89
CA ARG A 61 9.33 -25.72 3.26
C ARG A 61 10.82 -26.07 3.41
N PRO A 62 11.57 -26.32 2.32
CA PRO A 62 13.00 -26.52 2.43
C PRO A 62 13.61 -25.23 2.96
N LYS A 63 14.33 -25.32 4.08
CA LYS A 63 15.14 -24.21 4.58
C LYS A 63 16.16 -23.89 3.48
N LEU A 64 16.14 -22.66 2.99
CA LEU A 64 17.13 -22.17 2.04
C LEU A 64 18.53 -22.33 2.68
N PRO A 65 19.56 -22.76 1.93
CA PRO A 65 20.92 -22.87 2.45
C PRO A 65 21.47 -21.55 2.99
#